data_AF-A0A5D3BNI1-F1
#
_entry.id   AF-A0A5D3BNI1-F1
#
_cell.length_a   1.000
_cell.length_b   1.000
_cell.length_c   1.000
_cell.angle_alpha   90.00
_cell.angle_beta   90.00
_cell.angle_gamma   90.00
#
_symmetry.space_group_name_H-M   'P 1'
#
loop_
_entity.id
_entity.type
_entity.pdbx_description
1 polymer ?
#
loop_
_entity_poly.entity_id
_entity_poly.type
_entity_poly.pdbx_seq_one_letter_code
_entity_poly.pdbx_strand_id
1 'polypeptide(L)' 'MGSSGGGSGGVPPGFRFHPTDEELLHYYLKKKVSFQKFDMEVVREVDLNKIEPWDLQGSSSYY' A
#
# COMPACT_ATOMS: atom_id res chain seq x y z
N MET A 1 -1.81 37.53 12.55
CA MET A 1 -2.67 36.35 12.37
C MET A 1 -1.92 35.40 11.46
N GLY A 2 -1.21 34.42 12.04
CA GLY A 2 -0.49 33.41 11.28
C GLY A 2 -1.48 32.35 10.79
N SER A 3 -1.59 32.19 9.48
CA SER A 3 -2.21 30.99 8.92
C SER A 3 -1.13 29.92 8.78
N SER A 4 -1.14 29.01 9.74
CA SER A 4 -0.49 27.71 9.70
C SER A 4 -1.13 26.85 8.60
N GLY A 5 -0.59 26.92 7.39
CA GLY A 5 -0.82 25.93 6.35
C GLY A 5 0.20 24.82 6.50
N GLY A 6 -0.12 23.79 7.28
CA GLY A 6 0.65 22.55 7.32
C GLY A 6 0.59 21.90 5.93
N GLY A 7 1.62 22.11 5.12
CA GLY A 7 1.79 21.37 3.87
C GLY A 7 2.09 19.93 4.20
N SER A 8 1.05 19.10 4.29
CA SER A 8 1.19 17.66 4.14
C SER A 8 1.89 17.43 2.80
N GLY A 9 3.15 17.00 2.84
CA GLY A 9 3.94 16.64 1.65
C GLY A 9 3.34 15.42 0.95
N GLY A 10 2.18 15.60 0.34
CA GLY A 10 1.40 14.56 -0.31
C GLY A 10 1.91 14.27 -1.71
N VAL A 11 1.89 12.99 -2.08
CA VAL A 11 2.21 12.54 -3.43
C VAL A 11 1.39 13.29 -4.48
N PRO A 12 1.97 13.63 -5.65
CA PRO A 12 1.24 14.34 -6.70
C PRO A 12 -0.02 13.60 -7.15
N PRO A 13 -1.08 14.32 -7.54
CA PRO A 13 -2.26 13.72 -8.16
C PRO A 13 -1.87 12.83 -9.35
N GLY A 14 -2.39 11.60 -9.37
CA GLY A 14 -2.07 10.61 -10.40
C GLY A 14 -0.91 9.67 -10.05
N PHE A 15 -0.17 9.93 -8.97
CA PHE A 15 0.75 8.94 -8.43
C PHE A 15 -0.03 7.71 -7.96
N ARG A 16 0.33 6.55 -8.48
CA ARG A 16 -0.29 5.27 -8.16
C ARG A 16 0.78 4.24 -7.90
N PHE A 17 0.40 3.24 -7.12
CA PHE A 17 1.19 2.04 -6.99
C PHE A 17 1.18 1.26 -8.31
N HIS A 18 2.31 1.31 -9.03
CA HIS A 18 2.51 0.60 -10.29
C HIS A 18 3.96 0.07 -10.38
N PRO A 19 4.37 -0.83 -9.47
CA PRO A 19 5.71 -1.39 -9.47
C PRO A 19 5.91 -2.34 -10.66
N THR A 20 7.16 -2.49 -11.07
CA THR A 20 7.62 -3.52 -12.00
C THR A 20 7.76 -4.89 -11.32
N ASP A 21 7.85 -5.96 -12.09
CA ASP A 21 8.07 -7.33 -11.58
C ASP A 21 9.36 -7.43 -10.74
N GLU A 22 10.41 -6.74 -11.17
CA GLU A 22 11.69 -6.70 -10.47
C GLU A 22 11.56 -6.00 -9.11
N GLU A 23 10.79 -4.91 -9.02
CA GLU A 23 10.53 -4.22 -7.77
C GLU A 23 9.66 -5.05 -6.83
N LEU A 24 8.62 -5.71 -7.35
CA LEU A 24 7.78 -6.62 -6.56
C LEU A 24 8.63 -7.72 -5.89
N LEU A 25 9.54 -8.33 -6.64
CA LEU A 25 10.38 -9.41 -6.14
C LEU A 25 11.50 -8.90 -5.21
N HIS A 26 12.35 -7.99 -5.71
CA HIS A 26 13.59 -7.62 -5.04
C HIS A 26 13.40 -6.57 -3.96
N TYR A 27 12.36 -5.75 -4.05
CA TYR A 27 12.06 -4.72 -3.06
C TYR A 27 10.99 -5.20 -2.09
N TYR A 28 9.77 -5.51 -2.56
CA TYR A 28 8.65 -5.77 -1.65
C TYR A 28 8.74 -7.16 -1.00
N LEU A 29 8.83 -8.21 -1.81
CA LEU A 29 8.84 -9.58 -1.29
C LEU A 29 10.11 -9.86 -0.48
N LYS A 30 11.28 -9.50 -1.02
CA LYS A 30 12.56 -9.70 -0.33
C LYS A 30 12.63 -8.98 1.01
N LYS A 31 12.13 -7.74 1.11
CA LYS A 31 12.11 -7.00 2.38
C LYS A 31 11.15 -7.64 3.38
N LYS A 32 9.98 -8.09 2.93
CA LYS A 32 9.00 -8.81 3.75
C LYS A 32 9.59 -10.06 4.39
N VAL A 33 10.24 -10.92 3.60
CA VAL A 33 10.84 -12.16 4.13
C VAL A 33 12.10 -11.92 4.98
N SER A 34 12.76 -10.78 4.79
CA SER A 34 13.96 -10.41 5.56
C SER A 34 13.62 -9.67 6.87
N PHE A 35 12.34 -9.56 7.24
CA PHE A 35 11.84 -8.81 8.40
C PHE A 35 12.33 -7.35 8.46
N GLN A 36 12.65 -6.77 7.29
CA GLN A 36 13.05 -5.38 7.21
C GLN A 36 11.81 -4.50 7.32
N LYS A 37 11.87 -3.44 8.14
CA LYS A 37 10.80 -2.43 8.19
C LYS A 37 10.75 -1.70 6.84
N PHE A 38 9.62 -1.79 6.16
CA PHE A 38 9.27 -0.97 5.00
C PHE A 38 7.80 -0.58 5.10
N ASP A 39 7.37 0.32 4.23
CA ASP A 39 6.01 0.84 4.23
C ASP A 39 5.01 -0.24 3.79
N MET A 40 4.61 -1.09 4.74
CA MET A 40 3.70 -2.22 4.52
C MET A 40 2.24 -1.77 4.36
N GLU A 41 1.93 -0.49 4.59
CA GLU A 41 0.57 0.04 4.46
C GLU A 41 0.01 -0.12 3.04
N VAL A 42 0.90 -0.20 2.03
CA VAL A 42 0.52 -0.43 0.63
C VAL A 42 0.14 -1.89 0.34
N VAL A 43 0.73 -2.87 1.06
CA VAL A 43 0.54 -4.31 0.80
C VAL A 43 0.01 -5.00 2.05
N ARG A 44 -1.31 -5.24 2.08
CA ARG A 44 -1.99 -5.93 3.19
C ARG A 44 -1.62 -7.41 3.27
N GLU A 45 -1.55 -7.93 4.50
CA GLU A 45 -1.37 -9.37 4.75
C GLU A 45 -2.72 -10.08 4.81
N VAL A 46 -2.95 -11.02 3.90
CA VAL A 46 -4.19 -11.80 3.83
C VAL A 46 -3.88 -13.26 3.49
N ASP A 47 -4.67 -14.19 4.02
CA ASP A 47 -4.63 -15.60 3.63
C ASP A 47 -5.54 -15.80 2.42
N LEU A 48 -4.92 -15.84 1.23
CA LEU A 48 -5.63 -15.97 -0.04
C LEU A 48 -6.46 -17.26 -0.16
N ASN A 49 -6.17 -18.30 0.63
CA ASN A 49 -6.89 -19.57 0.57
C ASN A 49 -8.18 -19.58 1.40
N LYS A 50 -8.44 -18.54 2.18
CA LYS A 50 -9.59 -18.44 3.08
C LYS A 50 -10.51 -17.26 2.76
N ILE A 51 -10.19 -16.51 1.72
CA ILE A 51 -10.91 -15.30 1.33
C ILE A 51 -11.41 -15.46 -0.09
N GLU A 52 -12.67 -15.08 -0.32
CA GLU A 52 -13.19 -15.05 -1.66
C GLU A 52 -12.57 -13.88 -2.44
N PRO A 53 -12.35 -14.02 -3.76
CA PRO A 53 -11.70 -12.97 -4.56
C PRO A 53 -12.36 -11.58 -4.44
N TRP A 54 -13.69 -11.53 -4.28
CA TRP A 54 -14.46 -10.28 -4.14
C TRP A 54 -14.43 -9.68 -2.74
N ASP A 55 -13.91 -10.38 -1.75
CA ASP A 55 -13.73 -9.85 -0.40
C ASP A 55 -12.36 -9.15 -0.26
N LEU A 56 -11.42 -9.41 -1.18
CA LEU A 56 -10.09 -8.78 -1.21
C LEU A 56 -10.14 -7.27 -1.35
N GLN A 57 -11.13 -6.72 -2.07
CA GLN A 57 -11.28 -5.28 -2.28
C GLN A 57 -11.53 -4.50 -0.98
N GLY A 58 -11.85 -5.18 0.13
CA GLY A 58 -11.90 -4.63 1.49
C GLY A 58 -12.84 -3.44 1.63
N SER A 59 -14.06 -3.67 2.10
CA SER A 59 -15.00 -2.63 2.55
C SER A 59 -14.87 -1.29 1.81
N SER A 60 -14.98 -1.31 0.48
CA SER A 60 -15.55 -0.15 -0.20
C SER A 60 -17.00 -0.14 0.27
N SER A 61 -17.22 0.50 1.43
CA SER A 61 -18.54 0.60 2.03
C SER A 61 -19.40 1.31 1.00
N TYR A 62 -20.16 0.53 0.25
CA TYR A 62 -21.38 0.97 -0.39
C TYR A 62 -22.34 1.32 0.73
N TYR A 63 -22.26 2.56 1.22
CA TYR A 63 -23.27 3.44 1.81
C TYR A 63 -22.57 4.74 2.25
#